data_AF-A0A2M7GQE4-F1
#
_entry.id   AF-A0A2M7GQE4-F1
#
_cell.length_a   1.000
_cell.length_b   1.000
_cell.length_c   1.000
_cell.angle_alpha   90.00
_cell.angle_beta   90.00
_cell.angle_gamma   90.00
#
_symmetry.space_group_name_H-M   'P 1'
#
loop_
_entity.id
_entity.type
_entity.pdbx_description
1 polymer ?
#
loop_
_entity_poly.entity_id
_entity_poly.type
_entity_poly.pdbx_seq_one_letter_code
_entity_poly.pdbx_strand_id
1 'polypeptide(L)'
;PEVITCDASFIGLAKVIETPLSLAAERCDLIALFKPQFEVGRKHVGKGGLVKDNAALKAALERFRIWLNGRYGFEIRAVADSPVTGGDGNREFLVHARKG
;
A
#
# COMPACT_ATOMS: atom_id res chain seq x y z
N PRO A 1 8.20 -10.35 13.45
CA PRO A 1 8.43 -11.05 12.16
C PRO A 1 9.56 -10.41 11.35
N GLU A 2 10.30 -11.20 10.57
CA GLU A 2 11.31 -10.71 9.61
C GLU A 2 10.71 -10.40 8.22
N VAL A 3 9.52 -10.95 7.94
CA VAL A 3 8.76 -10.66 6.72
C VAL A 3 7.30 -10.41 7.10
N ILE A 4 6.71 -9.38 6.51
CA ILE A 4 5.28 -9.08 6.59
C ILE A 4 4.75 -9.00 5.17
N THR A 5 3.71 -9.79 4.88
CA THR A 5 2.98 -9.72 3.61
C THR A 5 1.55 -9.27 3.85
N CYS A 6 0.99 -8.44 2.96
CA CYS A 6 -0.41 -8.01 3.08
C CYS A 6 -1.10 -7.93 1.72
N ASP A 7 -2.21 -8.66 1.60
CA ASP A 7 -3.23 -8.46 0.58
C ASP A 7 -4.58 -8.33 1.30
N ALA A 8 -5.14 -7.12 1.29
CA ALA A 8 -6.40 -6.81 1.95
C ALA A 8 -7.29 -5.97 1.05
N SER A 9 -8.61 -6.11 1.21
CA SER A 9 -9.62 -5.38 0.45
C SER A 9 -10.55 -4.61 1.39
N PHE A 10 -11.17 -3.54 0.89
CA PHE A 10 -12.15 -2.70 1.60
C PHE A 10 -11.59 -1.92 2.81
N ILE A 11 -10.27 -1.92 2.99
CA ILE A 11 -9.55 -1.20 4.04
C ILE A 11 -8.28 -0.60 3.46
N GLY A 12 -7.92 0.60 3.93
CA GLY A 12 -6.63 1.21 3.57
C GLY A 12 -5.46 0.44 4.17
N LEU A 13 -4.40 0.27 3.39
CA LEU A 13 -3.23 -0.54 3.71
C LEU A 13 -2.59 -0.13 5.03
N ALA A 14 -2.43 1.19 5.25
CA ALA A 14 -1.85 1.73 6.49
C ALA A 14 -2.60 1.25 7.74
N LYS A 15 -3.93 1.15 7.67
CA LYS A 15 -4.77 0.74 8.80
C LYS A 15 -4.67 -0.76 9.08
N VAL A 16 -4.60 -1.58 8.04
CA VAL A 16 -4.54 -3.06 8.21
C VAL A 16 -3.16 -3.52 8.69
N ILE A 17 -2.08 -2.85 8.28
CA ILE A 17 -0.71 -3.26 8.66
C ILE A 17 -0.21 -2.61 9.97
N GLU A 18 -0.98 -1.73 10.61
CA GLU A 18 -0.55 -1.00 11.80
C GLU A 18 -0.05 -1.93 12.93
N THR A 19 -0.85 -2.94 13.30
CA THR A 19 -0.49 -3.93 14.33
C THR A 19 0.62 -4.88 13.86
N PRO A 20 0.60 -5.45 12.63
CA PRO A 20 1.74 -6.22 12.13
C PRO A 20 3.08 -5.47 12.20
N LEU A 21 3.12 -4.19 11.84
CA LEU A 21 4.34 -3.38 11.83
C LEU A 21 4.90 -3.14 13.25
N SER A 22 4.05 -3.05 14.28
CA SER A 22 4.52 -2.89 15.66
C SER A 22 5.22 -4.14 16.20
N LEU A 23 4.97 -5.31 15.59
CA LEU A 23 5.59 -6.58 15.94
C LEU A 23 6.84 -6.89 15.08
N ALA A 24 7.19 -6.01 14.13
CA ALA A 24 8.30 -6.23 13.20
C ALA A 24 9.65 -6.32 13.94
N ALA A 25 10.49 -7.27 13.50
CA ALA A 25 11.89 -7.35 13.94
C ALA A 25 12.66 -6.08 13.54
N GLU A 26 13.87 -5.90 14.09
CA GLU A 26 14.74 -4.76 13.74
C GLU A 26 15.06 -4.71 12.24
N ARG A 27 15.22 -5.88 11.62
CA ARG A 27 15.33 -6.06 10.18
C ARG A 27 14.06 -6.76 9.68
N CYS A 28 13.30 -6.09 8.82
CA CYS A 28 12.04 -6.63 8.34
C CYS A 28 11.73 -6.15 6.92
N ASP A 29 11.30 -7.07 6.07
CA ASP A 29 10.78 -6.78 4.73
C ASP A 29 9.24 -6.76 4.76
N LEU A 30 8.65 -5.68 4.25
CA LEU A 30 7.23 -5.55 3.99
C LEU A 30 7.00 -5.72 2.48
N ILE A 31 6.15 -6.67 2.10
CA ILE A 31 5.67 -6.85 0.72
C ILE A 31 4.14 -6.74 0.75
N ALA A 32 3.60 -5.64 0.26
CA ALA A 32 2.17 -5.36 0.36
C ALA A 32 1.55 -4.98 -0.98
N LEU A 33 0.30 -5.38 -1.18
CA LEU A 33 -0.48 -4.99 -2.34
C LEU A 33 -1.21 -3.68 -2.04
N PHE A 34 -0.78 -2.61 -2.72
CA PHE A 34 -1.40 -1.29 -2.67
C PHE A 34 -2.52 -1.21 -3.70
N LYS A 35 -3.75 -1.07 -3.23
CA LYS A 35 -4.97 -1.06 -4.05
C LYS A 35 -5.58 0.34 -4.09
N PRO A 36 -5.35 1.13 -5.16
CA PRO A 36 -5.67 2.56 -5.18
C PRO A 36 -7.10 2.90 -4.75
N GLN A 37 -8.07 2.07 -5.11
CA GLN A 37 -9.49 2.26 -4.81
C GLN A 37 -9.81 2.34 -3.31
N PHE A 38 -8.92 1.84 -2.45
CA PHE A 38 -9.05 1.93 -0.98
C PHE A 38 -8.19 3.04 -0.36
N GLU A 39 -7.38 3.74 -1.17
CA GLU A 39 -6.32 4.67 -0.71
C GLU A 39 -6.55 6.13 -1.12
N VAL A 40 -7.18 6.34 -2.28
CA VAL A 40 -7.37 7.67 -2.86
C VAL A 40 -8.56 8.43 -2.27
N GLY A 41 -9.46 7.75 -1.57
CA GLY A 41 -10.69 8.30 -1.02
C GLY A 41 -11.83 8.41 -2.05
N ARG A 42 -13.08 8.39 -1.57
CA ARG A 42 -14.29 8.19 -2.39
C ARG A 42 -14.44 9.14 -3.58
N LYS A 43 -13.99 10.39 -3.46
CA LYS A 43 -14.11 11.40 -4.53
C LYS A 43 -13.24 11.11 -5.77
N HIS A 44 -12.23 10.26 -5.64
CA HIS A 44 -11.32 9.88 -6.72
C HIS A 44 -11.61 8.47 -7.28
N VAL A 45 -12.70 7.83 -6.81
CA VAL A 45 -13.14 6.51 -7.25
C VAL A 45 -14.32 6.69 -8.22
N GLY A 46 -14.14 6.26 -9.46
CA GLY A 46 -15.14 6.38 -10.51
C GLY A 46 -16.17 5.24 -10.50
N LYS A 47 -17.01 5.21 -11.54
CA LYS A 47 -17.98 4.13 -11.78
C LYS A 47 -17.27 2.78 -11.80
N GLY A 48 -17.83 1.79 -11.10
CA GLY A 48 -17.24 0.44 -11.00
C GLY A 48 -16.04 0.35 -10.06
N GLY A 49 -15.80 1.35 -9.20
CA GLY A 49 -14.68 1.30 -8.24
C GLY A 49 -13.32 1.62 -8.85
N LEU A 50 -13.28 2.09 -10.11
CA LEU A 50 -12.04 2.30 -10.85
C LEU A 50 -11.37 3.64 -10.52
N VAL A 51 -10.07 3.61 -10.26
CA VAL A 51 -9.26 4.81 -10.08
C VAL A 51 -8.55 5.16 -11.39
N LYS A 52 -8.90 6.31 -11.97
CA LYS A 52 -8.25 6.88 -13.17
C LYS A 52 -7.39 8.10 -12.87
N ASP A 53 -7.52 8.66 -11.68
CA ASP A 53 -6.81 9.85 -11.25
C ASP A 53 -5.38 9.51 -10.81
N ASN A 54 -4.43 9.65 -11.75
CA ASN A 54 -3.02 9.39 -11.50
C ASN A 54 -2.41 10.35 -10.46
N ALA A 55 -2.94 11.58 -10.33
CA ALA A 55 -2.44 12.53 -9.33
C ALA A 55 -2.86 12.09 -7.92
N ALA A 56 -4.11 11.66 -7.77
CA ALA A 56 -4.60 11.10 -6.51
C ALA A 56 -3.85 9.83 -6.10
N LEU A 57 -3.56 8.94 -7.05
CA LEU A 57 -2.74 7.75 -6.83
C LEU A 57 -1.34 8.12 -6.31
N LYS A 58 -0.62 9.00 -7.01
CA LYS A 58 0.71 9.46 -6.58
C LYS A 58 0.68 10.07 -5.19
N ALA A 59 -0.31 10.93 -4.93
CA ALA A 59 -0.48 11.53 -3.61
C ALA A 59 -0.78 10.48 -2.52
N ALA A 60 -1.53 9.43 -2.83
CA ALA A 60 -1.82 8.35 -1.89
C ALA A 60 -0.57 7.50 -1.57
N LEU A 61 0.22 7.15 -2.59
CA LEU A 61 1.51 6.47 -2.40
C LEU A 61 2.49 7.32 -1.57
N GLU A 62 2.58 8.62 -1.83
CA GLU A 62 3.44 9.51 -1.06
C GLU A 62 3.01 9.64 0.40
N ARG A 63 1.69 9.75 0.65
CA ARG A 63 1.16 9.73 2.03
C ARG A 63 1.51 8.43 2.74
N PHE A 64 1.35 7.29 2.06
CA PHE A 64 1.72 5.98 2.62
C PHE A 64 3.21 5.89 2.91
N ARG A 65 4.07 6.35 1.98
CA ARG A 65 5.54 6.41 2.14
C ARG A 65 5.94 7.20 3.37
N ILE A 66 5.42 8.43 3.51
CA ILE A 66 5.71 9.32 4.64
C ILE A 66 5.24 8.71 5.96
N TRP A 67 4.02 8.18 5.99
CA TRP A 67 3.47 7.53 7.19
C TRP A 67 4.29 6.32 7.61
N LEU A 68 4.64 5.45 6.66
CA LEU A 68 5.34 4.20 6.91
C LEU A 68 6.76 4.44 7.44
N ASN A 69 7.49 5.37 6.82
CA ASN A 69 8.82 5.76 7.26
C ASN A 69 8.78 6.49 8.60
N GLY A 70 7.94 7.52 8.72
CA GLY A 70 7.90 8.38 9.90
C GLY A 70 7.45 7.68 11.19
N ARG A 71 6.56 6.67 11.10
CA ARG A 71 6.09 5.93 12.29
C ARG A 71 6.87 4.65 12.59
N TYR A 72 7.32 3.93 11.57
CA TYR A 72 7.83 2.57 11.76
C TYR A 72 9.27 2.38 11.25
N GLY A 73 9.87 3.39 10.63
CA GLY A 73 11.24 3.32 10.10
C GLY A 73 11.38 2.44 8.86
N PHE A 74 10.28 2.14 8.17
CA PHE A 74 10.31 1.38 6.92
C PHE A 74 10.53 2.33 5.73
N GLU A 75 11.51 2.04 4.89
CA GLU A 75 11.76 2.75 3.64
C GLU A 75 11.24 1.94 2.45
N ILE A 76 10.41 2.56 1.61
CA ILE A 76 9.97 1.93 0.35
C ILE A 76 11.18 1.81 -0.58
N ARG A 77 11.53 0.58 -0.95
CA ARG A 77 12.64 0.24 -1.84
C ARG A 77 12.19 0.12 -3.29
N ALA A 78 11.00 -0.43 -3.52
CA ALA A 78 10.46 -0.61 -4.85
C ALA A 78 8.93 -0.54 -4.85
N VAL A 79 8.38 -0.07 -5.96
CA VAL A 79 6.96 -0.17 -6.31
C VAL A 79 6.88 -0.71 -7.72
N ALA A 80 6.09 -1.74 -7.93
CA ALA A 80 5.90 -2.37 -9.24
C ALA A 80 4.40 -2.57 -9.51
N ASP A 81 4.02 -2.64 -10.79
CA ASP A 81 2.67 -3.08 -11.16
C ASP A 81 2.47 -4.53 -10.70
N SER A 82 1.30 -4.83 -10.14
CA SER A 82 0.89 -6.20 -9.86
C SER A 82 0.72 -6.95 -11.18
N PRO A 83 1.25 -8.19 -11.32
CA PRO A 83 1.05 -9.00 -12.51
C PRO A 83 -0.41 -9.45 -12.67
N VAL A 84 -1.23 -9.31 -11.63
CA VAL A 84 -2.66 -9.61 -11.63
C VAL A 84 -3.43 -8.31 -11.43
N THR A 85 -4.32 -8.01 -12.38
CA THR A 85 -5.29 -6.92 -12.22
C THR A 85 -6.36 -7.34 -11.22
N GLY A 86 -6.75 -6.43 -10.32
CA GLY A 86 -7.84 -6.68 -9.37
C GLY A 86 -9.15 -7.02 -10.10
N GLY A 87 -10.05 -7.76 -9.43
CA GLY A 87 -11.27 -8.30 -10.04
C GLY A 87 -12.18 -7.27 -10.73
N ASP A 88 -12.08 -6.00 -10.33
CA ASP A 88 -12.85 -4.88 -10.89
C ASP A 88 -12.09 -4.09 -11.98
N GLY A 89 -10.89 -4.54 -12.37
CA GLY A 89 -10.04 -3.90 -13.39
C GLY A 89 -9.12 -2.78 -12.86
N ASN A 90 -9.01 -2.59 -11.55
CA ASN A 90 -8.05 -1.66 -10.98
C ASN A 90 -6.61 -2.15 -11.19
N ARG A 91 -5.72 -1.22 -11.55
CA ARG A 91 -4.28 -1.44 -11.47
C ARG A 91 -3.88 -1.40 -10.00
N GLU A 92 -3.30 -2.50 -9.54
CA GLU A 92 -2.80 -2.67 -8.18
C GLU A 92 -1.27 -2.69 -8.22
N PHE A 93 -0.63 -2.33 -7.11
CA PHE A 93 0.82 -2.16 -7.07
C PHE A 93 1.43 -3.01 -5.94
N LEU A 94 2.49 -3.74 -6.25
CA LEU A 94 3.33 -4.37 -5.24
C LEU A 94 4.28 -3.33 -4.66
N VAL A 95 4.25 -3.15 -3.35
CA VAL A 95 5.14 -2.28 -2.59
C VAL A 95 6.09 -3.13 -1.77
N HIS A 96 7.40 -2.95 -2.00
CA HIS A 96 8.45 -3.47 -1.14
C HIS A 96 9.01 -2.34 -0.28
N ALA A 97 8.97 -2.52 1.04
CA ALA A 97 9.61 -1.63 2.00
C ALA A 97 10.47 -2.42 2.99
N ARG A 98 11.49 -1.78 3.54
CA ARG A 98 12.42 -2.42 4.48
C ARG A 98 12.67 -1.56 5.70
N LYS A 99 12.62 -2.18 6.87
CA LYS A 99 13.10 -1.63 8.14
C LYS A 99 14.51 -2.18 8.39
N GLY A 100 15.47 -1.30 8.70
CA GLY A 100 16.87 -1.66 8.96
C GLY A 100 17.74 -1.72 7.72
#